data_AF-A0A6V7ULQ1-F1
#
_entry.id   AF-A0A6V7ULQ1-F1
#
_cell.length_a   1.000
_cell.length_b   1.000
_cell.length_c   1.000
_cell.angle_alpha   90.00
_cell.angle_beta   90.00
_cell.angle_gamma   90.00
#
_symmetry.space_group_name_H-M   'P 1'
#
loop_
_entity.id
_entity.type
_entity.pdbx_description
1 polymer ?
#
loop_
_entity_poly.entity_id
_entity_poly.type
_entity_poly.pdbx_seq_one_letter_code
_entity_poly.pdbx_strand_id
1 'polypeptide(L)'
;MYISFNFSLFTTLLLQIFSFCVIYSSNFAFGINKDWDLNFACREDLKRLADKQAQMARCAVENSAPPQVCTSCYIQYAQLREEEYKSQHLNVLSANNRTCTTVIYENYVVSYAHLMSGALGKQIWEKSRCQSCLIIHGDLTNGTATFDLDNKTSTFSKLLNVWRDCISNATFILKNIQNNNKNTNLQTFKQEDPPFVCQHCSKQFDSLFDFYWKVYTAPNIDFCVDVEAMMNDTMNLWHDVLHCKDDPRTEDRHQDIRVAAFSAALLAIVIGLFYAGSYIQTEQAQTQLIQYSRRQTVHDVQRSRLLSSSTLDAYADPTPGSSMQG
;
A
#
# COMPACT_ATOMS: atom_id res chain seq x y z
N MET A 1 -10.57 90.55 -23.18
CA MET A 1 -10.24 90.31 -21.76
C MET A 1 -9.91 88.82 -21.65
N TYR A 2 -8.62 88.47 -21.74
CA TYR A 2 -8.17 87.08 -21.67
C TYR A 2 -8.13 86.65 -20.20
N ILE A 3 -8.93 85.65 -19.84
CA ILE A 3 -8.86 85.01 -18.53
C ILE A 3 -7.74 83.97 -18.62
N SER A 4 -6.56 84.33 -18.11
CA SER A 4 -5.45 83.41 -17.91
C SER A 4 -5.81 82.41 -16.81
N PHE A 5 -6.14 81.18 -17.21
CA PHE A 5 -6.41 80.08 -16.29
C PHE A 5 -5.09 79.66 -15.63
N ASN A 6 -4.96 79.95 -14.33
CA ASN A 6 -3.73 79.73 -13.56
C ASN A 6 -3.54 78.23 -13.27
N PHE A 7 -2.94 77.51 -14.22
CA PHE A 7 -2.67 76.07 -14.17
C PHE A 7 -1.91 75.64 -12.90
N SER A 8 -1.09 76.53 -12.35
CA SER A 8 -0.31 76.31 -11.12
C SER A 8 -1.16 76.18 -9.86
N LEU A 9 -2.38 76.72 -9.81
CA LEU A 9 -3.24 76.63 -8.63
C LEU A 9 -4.02 75.31 -8.60
N PHE A 10 -4.28 74.73 -9.78
CA PHE A 10 -5.01 73.48 -9.91
C PHE A 10 -4.13 72.26 -9.61
N THR A 11 -2.85 72.33 -10.00
CA THR A 11 -1.87 71.26 -9.72
C THR A 11 -1.51 71.15 -8.25
N THR A 12 -1.42 72.28 -7.53
CA THR A 12 -1.15 72.29 -6.08
C THR A 12 -2.34 71.75 -5.27
N LEU A 13 -3.57 72.07 -5.68
CA LEU A 13 -4.79 71.54 -5.06
C LEU A 13 -4.90 70.01 -5.25
N LEU A 14 -4.60 69.50 -6.45
CA LEU A 14 -4.62 68.06 -6.72
C LEU A 14 -3.53 67.30 -5.95
N LEU A 15 -2.34 67.87 -5.80
CA LEU A 15 -1.27 67.27 -5.00
C LEU A 15 -1.60 67.24 -3.51
N GLN A 16 -2.28 68.25 -2.98
CA GLN A 16 -2.75 68.25 -1.60
C GLN A 16 -3.85 67.21 -1.37
N ILE A 17 -4.80 67.06 -2.30
CA ILE A 17 -5.84 66.03 -2.22
C ILE A 17 -5.22 64.63 -2.29
N PHE A 18 -4.28 64.39 -3.19
CA PHE A 18 -3.57 63.10 -3.26
C PHE A 18 -2.77 62.80 -1.98
N SER A 19 -2.11 63.80 -1.39
CA SER A 19 -1.36 63.62 -0.15
C SER A 19 -2.29 63.33 1.04
N PHE A 20 -3.45 64.01 1.13
CA PHE A 20 -4.47 63.70 2.14
C PHE A 20 -5.09 62.31 1.94
N CYS A 21 -5.33 61.86 0.71
CA CYS A 21 -5.82 60.51 0.44
C CYS A 21 -4.79 59.42 0.79
N VAL A 22 -3.50 59.63 0.52
CA VAL A 22 -2.45 58.68 0.88
C VAL A 22 -2.32 58.56 2.40
N ILE A 23 -2.40 59.67 3.14
CA ILE A 23 -2.35 59.68 4.63
C ILE A 23 -3.62 59.06 5.24
N TYR A 24 -4.79 59.23 4.63
CA TYR A 24 -6.01 58.54 5.09
C TYR A 24 -5.99 57.05 4.77
N SER A 25 -5.42 56.65 3.63
CA SER A 25 -5.33 55.23 3.25
C SER A 25 -4.31 54.43 4.08
N SER A 26 -3.27 55.07 4.61
CA SER A 26 -2.28 54.43 5.48
C SER A 26 -2.69 54.38 6.95
N ASN A 27 -3.70 55.16 7.36
CA ASN A 27 -4.30 55.11 8.70
C ASN A 27 -5.60 54.31 8.77
N PHE A 28 -6.04 53.68 7.69
CA PHE A 28 -6.99 52.57 7.77
C PHE A 28 -6.28 51.28 8.25
N ALA A 29 -5.53 51.41 9.34
CA ALA A 29 -5.24 50.29 10.21
C ALA A 29 -6.60 49.88 10.78
N PHE A 30 -7.21 48.90 10.13
CA PHE A 30 -8.48 48.29 10.47
C PHE A 30 -8.33 47.68 11.88
N GLY A 31 -8.51 48.51 12.91
CA GLY A 31 -8.77 48.10 14.28
C GLY A 31 -10.16 47.48 14.28
N ILE A 32 -10.25 46.22 13.84
CA ILE A 32 -11.48 45.46 13.87
C ILE A 32 -11.86 45.24 15.33
N ASN A 33 -12.80 46.03 15.83
CA ASN A 33 -13.68 45.57 16.88
C ASN A 33 -14.30 44.26 16.38
N LYS A 34 -13.97 43.15 17.03
CA LYS A 34 -14.31 41.77 16.62
C LYS A 34 -15.79 41.44 16.82
N ASP A 35 -16.68 42.42 16.70
CA ASP A 35 -18.10 42.30 17.00
C ASP A 35 -18.86 41.50 15.92
N TRP A 36 -18.29 41.33 14.73
CA TRP A 36 -18.89 40.54 13.65
C TRP A 36 -18.55 39.04 13.72
N ASP A 37 -17.52 38.64 14.48
CA ASP A 37 -17.15 37.24 14.61
C ASP A 37 -17.95 36.57 15.72
N LEU A 38 -19.08 35.97 15.32
CA LEU A 38 -20.00 35.25 16.18
C LEU A 38 -19.32 34.15 17.03
N ASN A 39 -18.19 33.64 16.56
CA ASN A 39 -17.47 32.51 17.15
C ASN A 39 -16.11 32.94 17.76
N PHE A 40 -15.90 34.23 18.01
CA PHE A 40 -14.64 34.74 18.56
C PHE A 40 -14.20 34.01 19.84
N ALA A 41 -15.17 33.67 20.71
CA ALA A 41 -14.92 32.93 21.95
C ALA A 41 -14.33 31.52 21.72
N CYS A 42 -14.63 30.87 20.60
CA CYS A 42 -14.15 29.52 20.28
C CYS A 42 -12.82 29.51 19.53
N ARG A 43 -12.31 30.68 19.13
CA ARG A 43 -11.13 30.80 18.25
C ARG A 43 -9.86 30.26 18.89
N GLU A 44 -9.69 30.47 20.19
CA GLU A 44 -8.50 30.01 20.91
C GLU A 44 -8.47 28.47 20.98
N ASP A 45 -9.59 27.84 21.33
CA ASP A 45 -9.72 26.38 21.34
C ASP A 45 -9.52 25.77 19.96
N LEU A 46 -10.13 26.36 18.93
CA LEU A 46 -9.96 25.92 17.56
C LEU A 46 -8.50 26.02 17.12
N LYS A 47 -7.79 27.08 17.53
CA LYS A 47 -6.36 27.24 17.24
C LYS A 47 -5.53 26.16 17.91
N ARG A 48 -5.78 25.85 19.18
CA ARG A 48 -5.06 24.77 19.90
C ARG A 48 -5.28 23.41 19.23
N LEU A 49 -6.52 23.09 18.86
CA LEU A 49 -6.83 21.87 18.12
C LEU A 49 -6.10 21.82 16.77
N ALA A 50 -6.13 22.92 16.02
CA ALA A 50 -5.43 23.02 14.74
C ALA A 50 -3.91 22.82 14.88
N ASP A 51 -3.29 23.39 15.93
CA ASP A 51 -1.87 23.21 16.21
C ASP A 51 -1.52 21.73 16.49
N LYS A 52 -2.37 21.01 17.25
CA LYS A 52 -2.16 19.56 17.50
C LYS A 52 -2.41 18.70 16.26
N GLN A 53 -3.45 19.01 15.48
CA GLN A 53 -3.69 18.33 14.21
C GLN A 53 -2.51 18.51 13.25
N ALA A 54 -1.97 19.73 13.14
CA ALA A 54 -0.81 20.03 12.29
C ALA A 54 0.45 19.29 12.77
N GLN A 55 0.70 19.22 14.07
CA GLN A 55 1.83 18.49 14.63
C GLN A 55 1.77 16.99 14.33
N MET A 56 0.58 16.38 14.49
CA MET A 56 0.37 14.97 14.15
C MET A 56 0.52 14.71 12.65
N ALA A 57 -0.11 15.54 11.81
CA ALA A 57 -0.01 15.43 10.36
C ALA A 57 1.44 15.56 9.88
N ARG A 58 2.17 16.55 10.41
CA ARG A 58 3.58 16.75 10.11
C ARG A 58 4.41 15.51 10.47
N CYS A 59 4.24 14.99 11.68
CA CYS A 59 4.97 13.79 12.11
C CYS A 59 4.68 12.61 11.18
N ALA A 60 3.41 12.38 10.83
CA ALA A 60 3.02 11.29 9.94
C ALA A 60 3.66 11.40 8.55
N VAL A 61 3.73 12.60 7.99
CA VAL A 61 4.35 12.85 6.68
C VAL A 61 5.87 12.69 6.74
N GLU A 62 6.52 13.24 7.78
CA GLU A 62 7.98 13.12 7.97
C GLU A 62 8.43 11.65 8.17
N ASN A 63 7.55 10.81 8.72
CA ASN A 63 7.80 9.39 8.99
C ASN A 63 7.04 8.46 8.02
N SER A 64 6.85 8.88 6.76
CA SER A 64 6.11 8.09 5.76
C SER A 64 6.98 7.19 4.88
N ALA A 65 8.31 7.36 4.89
CA ALA A 65 9.23 6.60 4.04
C ALA A 65 10.56 6.27 4.75
N PRO A 66 10.70 5.09 5.38
CA PRO A 66 9.64 4.08 5.59
C PRO A 66 8.54 4.58 6.54
N PRO A 67 7.30 4.05 6.42
CA PRO A 67 6.25 4.26 7.40
C PRO A 67 6.71 3.90 8.82
N GLN A 68 6.72 4.88 9.72
CA GLN A 68 7.09 4.75 11.15
C GLN A 68 6.14 5.55 12.04
N VAL A 69 4.88 5.66 11.63
CA VAL A 69 3.92 6.56 12.27
C VAL A 69 3.58 6.10 13.69
N CYS A 70 3.43 4.80 13.90
CA CYS A 70 3.12 4.29 15.23
C CYS A 70 4.30 4.52 16.18
N THR A 71 5.51 4.09 15.80
CA THR A 71 6.68 4.16 16.68
C THR A 71 7.23 5.56 16.89
N SER A 72 7.03 6.47 15.92
CA SER A 72 7.61 7.83 15.98
C SER A 72 6.60 8.92 16.37
N CYS A 73 5.30 8.74 16.10
CA CYS A 73 4.29 9.80 16.26
C CYS A 73 3.30 9.59 17.41
N TYR A 74 3.55 8.63 18.30
CA TYR A 74 2.65 8.32 19.41
C TYR A 74 2.43 9.49 20.38
N ILE A 75 3.44 10.36 20.56
CA ILE A 75 3.33 11.55 21.43
C ILE A 75 2.37 12.57 20.81
N GLN A 76 2.53 12.87 19.52
CA GLN A 76 1.67 13.80 18.80
C GLN A 76 0.24 13.27 18.73
N TYR A 77 0.08 11.96 18.57
CA TYR A 77 -1.22 11.31 18.66
C TYR A 77 -1.85 11.48 20.04
N ALA A 78 -1.11 11.24 21.13
CA ALA A 78 -1.61 11.43 22.49
C ALA A 78 -2.11 12.85 22.73
N GLN A 79 -1.31 13.85 22.35
CA GLN A 79 -1.66 15.26 22.48
C GLN A 79 -2.87 15.66 21.63
N LEU A 80 -3.00 15.08 20.43
CA LEU A 80 -4.18 15.27 19.60
C LEU A 80 -5.44 14.73 20.30
N ARG A 81 -5.38 13.51 20.86
CA ARG A 81 -6.54 12.90 21.54
C ARG A 81 -6.94 13.65 22.81
N GLU A 82 -5.97 14.16 23.55
CA GLU A 82 -6.20 15.00 24.72
C GLU A 82 -6.94 16.30 24.33
N GLU A 83 -6.46 17.02 23.31
CA GLU A 83 -7.10 18.27 22.86
C GLU A 83 -8.44 18.03 22.15
N GLU A 84 -8.60 16.90 21.44
CA GLU A 84 -9.90 16.48 20.91
C GLU A 84 -10.91 16.30 22.03
N TYR A 85 -10.54 15.59 23.11
CA TYR A 85 -11.43 15.40 24.24
C TYR A 85 -11.80 16.74 24.90
N LYS A 86 -10.82 17.62 25.16
CA LYS A 86 -11.07 18.95 25.72
C LYS A 86 -12.01 19.76 24.82
N SER A 87 -11.75 19.79 23.53
CA SER A 87 -12.56 20.56 22.55
C SER A 87 -13.99 20.04 22.42
N GLN A 88 -14.24 18.76 22.69
CA GLN A 88 -15.59 18.18 22.71
C GLN A 88 -16.37 18.51 23.99
N HIS A 89 -15.67 18.79 25.09
CA HIS A 89 -16.26 19.07 26.41
C HIS A 89 -16.16 20.55 26.81
N LEU A 90 -16.10 21.45 25.83
CA LEU A 90 -16.07 22.89 26.08
C LEU A 90 -17.44 23.40 26.52
N ASN A 91 -17.49 23.98 27.74
CA ASN A 91 -18.66 24.70 28.25
C ASN A 91 -18.67 26.18 27.86
N VAL A 92 -17.95 26.55 26.80
CA VAL A 92 -17.88 27.92 26.28
C VAL A 92 -18.97 28.14 25.23
N LEU A 93 -19.66 29.27 25.33
CA LEU A 93 -20.74 29.64 24.42
C LEU A 93 -20.27 30.71 23.42
N SER A 94 -20.68 30.55 22.16
CA SER A 94 -20.55 31.56 21.11
C SER A 94 -21.58 32.68 21.30
N ALA A 95 -21.45 33.75 20.51
CA ALA A 95 -22.35 34.91 20.59
C ALA A 95 -23.82 34.58 20.23
N ASN A 96 -24.07 33.46 19.54
CA ASN A 96 -25.42 32.93 19.27
C ASN A 96 -25.85 31.81 20.23
N ASN A 97 -25.25 31.73 21.42
CA ASN A 97 -25.61 30.79 22.48
C ASN A 97 -25.48 29.30 22.06
N ARG A 98 -24.56 29.00 21.13
CA ARG A 98 -24.17 27.62 20.77
C ARG A 98 -22.89 27.25 21.52
N THR A 99 -22.72 25.98 21.84
CA THR A 99 -21.47 25.52 22.44
C THR A 99 -20.35 25.53 21.39
N CYS A 100 -19.13 25.81 21.82
CA CYS A 100 -17.98 25.76 20.94
C CYS A 100 -17.76 24.37 20.33
N THR A 101 -18.14 23.29 21.02
CA THR A 101 -18.15 21.94 20.47
C THR A 101 -18.98 21.85 19.18
N THR A 102 -20.23 22.30 19.21
CA THR A 102 -21.11 22.29 18.03
C THR A 102 -20.55 23.21 16.94
N VAL A 103 -19.99 24.37 17.29
CA VAL A 103 -19.37 25.29 16.33
C VAL A 103 -18.18 24.64 15.60
N ILE A 104 -17.33 23.92 16.32
CA ILE A 104 -16.12 23.28 15.77
C ILE A 104 -16.48 22.06 14.90
N TYR A 105 -17.40 21.21 15.37
CA TYR A 105 -17.62 19.89 14.76
C TYR A 105 -18.86 19.77 13.85
N GLU A 106 -19.90 20.60 14.04
CA GLU A 106 -21.24 20.31 13.46
C GLU A 106 -21.86 21.50 12.69
N ASN A 107 -21.40 22.73 12.92
CA ASN A 107 -22.12 23.94 12.50
C ASN A 107 -21.99 24.30 11.00
N TYR A 108 -21.12 23.61 10.27
CA TYR A 108 -20.79 23.94 8.87
C TYR A 108 -21.03 22.75 7.94
N VAL A 109 -21.37 23.03 6.68
CA VAL A 109 -21.53 22.02 5.61
C VAL A 109 -20.32 21.09 5.54
N VAL A 110 -19.13 21.66 5.74
CA VAL A 110 -17.88 20.91 5.90
C VAL A 110 -17.23 21.35 7.21
N SER A 111 -17.16 20.43 8.18
CA SER A 111 -16.31 20.64 9.36
C SER A 111 -14.91 20.12 9.10
N TYR A 112 -13.99 21.04 8.75
CA TYR A 112 -12.59 20.70 8.53
C TYR A 112 -11.93 20.09 9.77
N ALA A 113 -12.22 20.63 10.96
CA ALA A 113 -11.70 20.12 12.22
C ALA A 113 -12.12 18.65 12.43
N HIS A 114 -13.40 18.33 12.23
CA HIS A 114 -13.90 16.95 12.31
C HIS A 114 -13.24 16.02 11.30
N LEU A 115 -13.15 16.44 10.03
CA LEU A 115 -12.56 15.64 8.97
C LEU A 115 -11.06 15.37 9.20
N MET A 116 -10.31 16.37 9.64
CA MET A 116 -8.89 16.21 9.97
C MET A 116 -8.69 15.26 11.14
N SER A 117 -9.47 15.41 12.21
CA SER A 117 -9.48 14.47 13.34
C SER A 117 -9.81 13.04 12.89
N GLY A 118 -10.81 12.87 12.04
CA GLY A 118 -11.17 11.57 11.46
C GLY A 118 -10.06 10.95 10.61
N ALA A 119 -9.37 11.77 9.80
CA ALA A 119 -8.25 11.30 8.99
C ALA A 119 -7.06 10.87 9.86
N LEU A 120 -6.65 11.71 10.83
CA LEU A 120 -5.51 11.45 11.71
C LEU A 120 -5.77 10.26 12.65
N GLY A 121 -6.96 10.19 13.25
CA GLY A 121 -7.32 9.11 14.17
C GLY A 121 -7.65 7.80 13.46
N LYS A 122 -8.62 7.82 12.53
CA LYS A 122 -9.12 6.56 11.94
C LYS A 122 -8.29 6.11 10.73
N GLN A 123 -8.01 7.03 9.81
CA GLN A 123 -7.37 6.65 8.54
C GLN A 123 -5.85 6.47 8.66
N ILE A 124 -5.21 7.20 9.57
CA ILE A 124 -3.76 7.09 9.80
C ILE A 124 -3.51 6.14 10.97
N TRP A 125 -3.98 6.45 12.18
CA TRP A 125 -3.63 5.66 13.37
C TRP A 125 -4.27 4.26 13.42
N GLU A 126 -5.60 4.17 13.34
CA GLU A 126 -6.31 2.88 13.45
C GLU A 126 -6.00 1.94 12.28
N LYS A 127 -6.01 2.45 11.04
CA LYS A 127 -5.64 1.64 9.86
C LYS A 127 -4.18 1.19 9.86
N SER A 128 -3.28 1.93 10.50
CA SER A 128 -1.89 1.48 10.68
C SER A 128 -1.74 0.39 11.74
N ARG A 129 -2.83 0.00 12.41
CA ARG A 129 -2.86 -1.02 13.47
C ARG A 129 -1.86 -0.71 14.58
N CYS A 130 -1.72 0.56 14.99
CA CYS A 130 -0.73 0.97 15.98
C CYS A 130 -0.90 0.29 17.35
N GLN A 131 -2.11 -0.16 17.68
CA GLN A 131 -2.39 -0.98 18.87
C GLN A 131 -1.61 -2.30 18.92
N SER A 132 -1.18 -2.83 17.78
CA SER A 132 -0.37 -4.06 17.71
C SER A 132 1.09 -3.84 18.09
N CYS A 133 1.57 -2.61 18.01
CA CYS A 133 2.97 -2.27 18.26
C CYS A 133 3.20 -1.47 19.54
N LEU A 134 2.15 -0.83 20.05
CA LEU A 134 2.20 0.01 21.23
C LEU A 134 1.19 -0.46 22.27
N ILE A 135 1.66 -0.54 23.51
CA ILE A 135 0.83 -0.72 24.68
C ILE A 135 0.59 0.67 25.27
N ILE A 136 -0.66 1.10 25.23
CA ILE A 136 -1.09 2.38 25.79
C ILE A 136 -1.55 2.12 27.22
N HIS A 137 -0.84 2.70 28.19
CA HIS A 137 -1.20 2.66 29.60
C HIS A 137 -1.87 3.98 29.99
N GLY A 138 -2.96 3.91 30.75
CA GLY A 138 -3.68 5.11 31.20
C GLY A 138 -4.68 5.64 30.18
N ASP A 139 -5.01 6.92 30.29
CA ASP A 139 -6.09 7.55 29.54
C ASP A 139 -5.57 8.65 28.60
N LEU A 140 -5.83 8.45 27.30
CA LEU A 140 -5.47 9.40 26.24
C LEU A 140 -6.22 10.73 26.38
N THR A 141 -7.40 10.76 27.01
CA THR A 141 -8.21 11.96 27.09
C THR A 141 -7.77 12.91 28.20
N ASN A 142 -7.10 12.38 29.23
CA ASN A 142 -6.69 13.12 30.43
C ASN A 142 -5.19 13.45 30.46
N GLY A 143 -4.46 13.18 29.36
CA GLY A 143 -3.02 13.47 29.27
C GLY A 143 -2.14 12.59 30.18
N THR A 144 -2.68 11.51 30.74
CA THR A 144 -1.94 10.59 31.63
C THR A 144 -1.42 9.36 30.90
N ALA A 145 -1.59 9.31 29.57
CA ALA A 145 -1.19 8.17 28.77
C ALA A 145 0.33 8.01 28.70
N THR A 146 0.82 6.82 29.01
CA THR A 146 2.20 6.39 28.76
C THR A 146 2.22 5.29 27.70
N PHE A 147 3.33 5.19 26.98
CA PHE A 147 3.44 4.31 25.82
C PHE A 147 4.65 3.41 25.99
N ASP A 148 4.42 2.12 25.84
CA ASP A 148 5.47 1.11 25.79
C ASP A 148 5.39 0.35 24.47
N LEU A 149 6.54 -0.09 23.94
CA LEU A 149 6.56 -0.94 22.77
C LEU A 149 6.14 -2.36 23.16
N ASP A 150 5.30 -2.98 22.34
CA ASP A 150 5.00 -4.39 22.50
C ASP A 150 6.30 -5.22 22.46
N ASN A 151 6.32 -6.33 23.21
CA ASN A 151 7.50 -7.21 23.30
C ASN A 151 7.97 -7.69 21.93
N LYS A 152 7.05 -7.93 20.98
CA LYS A 152 7.37 -8.38 19.63
C LYS A 152 8.01 -7.26 18.82
N THR A 153 7.47 -6.05 18.91
CA THR A 153 8.00 -4.85 18.24
C THR A 153 9.37 -4.46 18.80
N SER A 154 9.55 -4.54 20.12
CA SER A 154 10.84 -4.31 20.78
C SER A 154 11.89 -5.33 20.32
N THR A 155 11.53 -6.60 20.25
CA THR A 155 12.42 -7.66 19.74
C THR A 155 12.76 -7.46 18.27
N PHE A 156 11.76 -7.16 17.42
CA PHE A 156 11.97 -6.85 16.01
C PHE A 156 12.94 -5.68 15.81
N SER A 157 12.70 -4.57 16.52
CA SER A 157 13.54 -3.37 16.45
C SER A 157 14.99 -3.66 16.84
N LYS A 158 15.21 -4.47 17.88
CA LYS A 158 16.55 -4.90 18.30
C LYS A 158 17.25 -5.73 17.21
N LEU A 159 16.58 -6.74 16.66
CA LEU A 159 17.13 -7.59 15.60
C LEU A 159 17.44 -6.78 14.34
N LEU A 160 16.55 -5.85 13.98
CA LEU A 160 16.72 -4.99 12.84
C LEU A 160 17.92 -4.06 13.00
N ASN A 161 18.10 -3.46 14.18
CA ASN A 161 19.27 -2.61 14.45
C ASN A 161 20.57 -3.42 14.39
N VAL A 162 20.60 -4.63 14.96
CA VAL A 162 21.76 -5.53 14.87
C VAL A 162 22.12 -5.83 13.41
N TRP A 163 21.13 -6.09 12.56
CA TRP A 163 21.37 -6.30 11.13
C TRP A 163 21.86 -5.03 10.43
N ARG A 164 21.23 -3.87 10.66
CA ARG A 164 21.65 -2.57 10.10
C ARG A 164 23.08 -2.21 10.49
N ASP A 165 23.45 -2.45 11.74
CA ASP A 165 24.81 -2.25 12.25
C ASP A 165 25.80 -3.14 11.50
N CYS A 166 25.44 -4.41 11.26
CA CYS A 166 26.24 -5.31 10.43
C CYS A 166 26.45 -4.77 9.02
N ILE A 167 25.37 -4.36 8.34
CA ILE A 167 25.43 -3.81 6.97
C ILE A 167 26.33 -2.57 6.92
N SER A 168 26.16 -1.64 7.87
CA SER A 168 26.95 -0.40 7.92
C SER A 168 28.44 -0.68 8.14
N ASN A 169 28.77 -1.58 9.06
CA ASN A 169 30.15 -1.98 9.35
C ASN A 169 30.78 -2.71 8.16
N ALA A 170 30.08 -3.68 7.56
CA ALA A 170 30.56 -4.40 6.38
C ALA A 170 30.82 -3.45 5.20
N THR A 171 29.93 -2.47 4.98
CA THR A 171 30.09 -1.45 3.94
C THR A 171 31.29 -0.53 4.23
N PHE A 172 31.52 -0.19 5.50
CA PHE A 172 32.68 0.61 5.91
C PHE A 172 34.00 -0.13 5.67
N ILE A 173 34.08 -1.42 6.01
CA ILE A 173 35.25 -2.27 5.75
C ILE A 173 35.56 -2.32 4.26
N LEU A 174 34.55 -2.52 3.41
CA LEU A 174 34.72 -2.52 1.95
C LEU A 174 35.31 -1.20 1.43
N LYS A 175 34.76 -0.07 1.87
CA LYS A 175 35.26 1.26 1.46
C LYS A 175 36.73 1.47 1.86
N ASN A 176 37.13 1.01 3.04
CA ASN A 176 38.52 1.15 3.51
C ASN A 176 39.50 0.31 2.68
N ILE A 177 39.11 -0.94 2.34
CA ILE A 177 39.91 -1.81 1.47
C ILE A 177 40.09 -1.15 0.10
N GLN A 178 39.02 -0.58 -0.47
CA GLN A 178 39.07 0.13 -1.75
C GLN A 178 39.99 1.34 -1.72
N ASN A 179 39.93 2.16 -0.67
CA ASN A 179 40.75 3.36 -0.52
C ASN A 179 42.25 3.07 -0.36
N ASN A 180 42.60 1.96 0.29
CA ASN A 180 43.99 1.55 0.48
C ASN A 180 44.59 0.91 -0.80
N ASN A 181 43.75 0.36 -1.69
CA ASN A 181 44.15 -0.34 -2.90
C ASN A 181 43.99 0.50 -4.20
N LYS A 182 44.26 1.81 -4.15
CA LYS A 182 44.13 2.72 -5.33
C LYS A 182 44.94 2.34 -6.58
N ASN A 183 45.87 1.39 -6.50
CA ASN A 183 46.74 0.98 -7.62
C ASN A 183 46.46 -0.42 -8.18
N THR A 184 45.43 -1.11 -7.70
CA THR A 184 44.95 -2.32 -8.38
C THR A 184 43.61 -1.99 -8.99
N ASN A 185 43.42 -2.31 -10.27
CA ASN A 185 42.10 -2.49 -10.85
C ASN A 185 41.42 -3.53 -9.96
N LEU A 186 40.70 -3.03 -8.94
CA LEU A 186 40.01 -3.84 -7.97
C LEU A 186 39.10 -4.68 -8.82
N GLN A 187 39.46 -5.96 -8.91
CA GLN A 187 38.70 -6.95 -9.62
C GLN A 187 37.25 -6.67 -9.25
N THR A 188 36.48 -6.30 -10.27
CA THR A 188 35.04 -6.45 -10.26
C THR A 188 34.80 -7.79 -9.59
N PHE A 189 34.27 -7.75 -8.36
CA PHE A 189 33.79 -8.94 -7.67
C PHE A 189 33.10 -9.77 -8.75
N LYS A 190 33.62 -10.98 -9.01
CA LYS A 190 33.04 -11.82 -10.06
C LYS A 190 31.55 -11.85 -9.81
N GLN A 191 30.78 -11.64 -10.86
CA GLN A 191 29.32 -11.54 -10.89
C GLN A 191 28.59 -12.78 -10.32
N GLU A 192 29.33 -13.77 -9.83
CA GLU A 192 28.88 -15.07 -9.34
C GLU A 192 29.03 -15.24 -7.82
N ASP A 193 29.91 -14.49 -7.15
CA ASP A 193 30.10 -14.57 -5.69
C ASP A 193 29.12 -13.63 -4.96
N PRO A 194 28.43 -14.10 -3.89
CA PRO A 194 27.57 -13.21 -3.11
C PRO A 194 28.42 -12.06 -2.57
N PRO A 195 27.93 -10.80 -2.65
CA PRO A 195 28.67 -9.65 -2.14
C PRO A 195 29.12 -9.90 -0.69
N PHE A 196 30.32 -9.43 -0.34
CA PHE A 196 30.90 -9.58 1.00
C PHE A 196 29.91 -9.30 2.14
N VAL A 197 29.04 -8.30 1.95
CA VAL A 197 27.96 -7.93 2.87
C VAL A 197 27.00 -9.09 3.13
N CYS A 198 26.58 -9.81 2.08
CA CYS A 198 25.67 -10.95 2.19
C CYS A 198 26.30 -12.09 3.01
N GLN A 199 27.58 -12.39 2.77
CA GLN A 199 28.28 -13.44 3.51
C GLN A 199 28.48 -13.06 4.99
N HIS A 200 28.74 -11.77 5.27
CA HIS A 200 29.01 -11.31 6.62
C HIS A 200 27.75 -11.12 7.48
N CYS A 201 26.64 -10.70 6.86
CA CYS A 201 25.41 -10.31 7.56
C CYS A 201 24.22 -11.25 7.37
N SER A 202 24.39 -12.37 6.65
CA SER A 202 23.35 -13.38 6.41
C SER A 202 22.74 -13.89 7.71
N LYS A 203 23.54 -14.27 8.69
CA LYS A 203 23.04 -14.80 9.97
C LYS A 203 22.12 -13.82 10.71
N GLN A 204 22.47 -12.54 10.70
CA GLN A 204 21.66 -11.48 11.32
C GLN A 204 20.37 -11.25 10.54
N PHE A 205 20.44 -11.31 9.20
CA PHE A 205 19.26 -11.23 8.33
C PHE A 205 18.33 -12.42 8.55
N ASP A 206 18.85 -13.64 8.54
CA ASP A 206 18.07 -14.88 8.74
C ASP A 206 17.39 -14.86 10.12
N SER A 207 18.11 -14.45 11.18
CA SER A 207 17.53 -14.32 12.51
C SER A 207 16.40 -13.28 12.58
N LEU A 208 16.50 -12.18 11.83
CA LEU A 208 15.45 -11.17 11.74
C LEU A 208 14.26 -11.70 10.95
N PHE A 209 14.52 -12.31 9.80
CA PHE A 209 13.53 -12.87 8.89
C PHE A 209 12.74 -14.00 9.55
N ASP A 210 13.41 -14.95 10.19
CA ASP A 210 12.79 -16.07 10.88
C ASP A 210 11.92 -15.59 12.05
N PHE A 211 12.36 -14.57 12.80
CA PHE A 211 11.54 -13.96 13.86
C PHE A 211 10.27 -13.32 13.28
N TYR A 212 10.42 -12.51 12.22
CA TYR A 212 9.29 -11.87 11.56
C TYR A 212 8.30 -12.91 11.04
N TRP A 213 8.77 -13.92 10.30
CA TRP A 213 7.94 -14.94 9.69
C TRP A 213 7.19 -15.78 10.74
N LYS A 214 7.87 -16.13 11.83
CA LYS A 214 7.25 -16.87 12.95
C LYS A 214 6.09 -16.11 13.59
N VAL A 215 6.19 -14.78 13.70
CA VAL A 215 5.12 -13.96 14.26
C VAL A 215 4.03 -13.71 13.22
N TYR A 216 4.40 -13.44 11.96
CA TYR A 216 3.47 -13.17 10.86
C TYR A 216 2.57 -14.38 10.53
N THR A 217 3.09 -15.60 10.64
CA THR A 217 2.33 -16.84 10.40
C THR A 217 1.49 -17.29 11.60
N ALA A 218 1.60 -16.62 12.75
CA ALA A 218 0.86 -16.99 13.95
C ALA A 218 -0.62 -16.55 13.83
N PRO A 219 -1.58 -17.40 14.21
CA PRO A 219 -2.99 -17.05 14.10
C PRO A 219 -3.37 -15.89 15.04
N ASN A 220 -4.19 -14.96 14.55
CA ASN A 220 -4.72 -13.82 15.30
C ASN A 220 -3.66 -12.85 15.84
N ILE A 221 -2.47 -12.80 15.25
CA ILE A 221 -1.43 -11.83 15.60
C ILE A 221 -1.09 -11.03 14.36
N ASP A 222 -1.43 -9.74 14.39
CA ASP A 222 -1.11 -8.79 13.33
C ASP A 222 0.04 -7.88 13.75
N PHE A 223 1.00 -7.66 12.87
CA PHE A 223 1.94 -6.56 13.02
C PHE A 223 1.29 -5.21 12.70
N CYS A 224 1.81 -4.13 13.26
CA CYS A 224 1.49 -2.80 12.77
C CYS A 224 2.18 -2.55 11.42
N VAL A 225 1.66 -1.58 10.68
CA VAL A 225 2.19 -1.20 9.37
C VAL A 225 3.66 -0.79 9.42
N ASP A 226 4.12 -0.18 10.51
CA ASP A 226 5.53 0.20 10.66
C ASP A 226 6.47 -1.01 10.55
N VAL A 227 6.16 -2.12 11.24
CA VAL A 227 6.99 -3.33 11.22
C VAL A 227 6.95 -4.00 9.85
N GLU A 228 5.75 -4.09 9.25
CA GLU A 228 5.58 -4.68 7.92
C GLU A 228 6.35 -3.90 6.85
N ALA A 229 6.24 -2.57 6.87
CA ALA A 229 6.92 -1.72 5.91
C ALA A 229 8.43 -1.73 6.11
N MET A 230 8.91 -1.66 7.37
CA MET A 230 10.34 -1.76 7.66
C MET A 230 10.92 -3.12 7.25
N MET A 231 10.17 -4.21 7.42
CA MET A 231 10.62 -5.53 6.96
C MET A 231 10.62 -5.62 5.43
N ASN A 232 9.58 -5.12 4.76
CA ASN A 232 9.52 -5.08 3.30
C ASN A 232 10.70 -4.30 2.69
N ASP A 233 11.03 -3.13 3.24
CA ASP A 233 12.21 -2.36 2.81
C ASP A 233 13.52 -3.09 3.11
N THR A 234 13.59 -3.81 4.23
CA THR A 234 14.75 -4.63 4.58
C THR A 234 14.95 -5.78 3.60
N MET A 235 13.86 -6.45 3.20
CA MET A 235 13.88 -7.49 2.17
C MET A 235 14.29 -6.92 0.80
N ASN A 236 13.70 -5.80 0.37
CA ASN A 236 14.06 -5.15 -0.90
C ASN A 236 15.53 -4.70 -0.91
N LEU A 237 16.02 -4.15 0.20
CA LEU A 237 17.44 -3.81 0.32
C LEU A 237 18.33 -5.06 0.19
N TRP A 238 17.96 -6.16 0.83
CA TRP A 238 18.73 -7.40 0.80
C TRP A 238 18.74 -8.08 -0.58
N HIS A 239 17.58 -8.24 -1.22
CA HIS A 239 17.46 -8.96 -2.48
C HIS A 239 17.69 -8.07 -3.71
N ASP A 240 17.08 -6.88 -3.76
CA ASP A 240 17.08 -6.05 -4.97
C ASP A 240 18.26 -5.10 -5.05
N VAL A 241 18.69 -4.53 -3.92
CA VAL A 241 19.78 -3.55 -3.90
C VAL A 241 21.14 -4.22 -3.67
N LEU A 242 21.20 -5.14 -2.70
CA LEU A 242 22.44 -5.87 -2.40
C LEU A 242 22.61 -7.11 -3.29
N HIS A 243 21.57 -7.57 -4.00
CA HIS A 243 21.63 -8.78 -4.81
C HIS A 243 22.09 -10.02 -4.02
N CYS A 244 21.74 -10.08 -2.73
CA CYS A 244 21.96 -11.28 -1.94
C CYS A 244 21.01 -12.36 -2.44
N LYS A 245 21.57 -13.46 -2.97
CA LYS A 245 20.78 -14.63 -3.32
C LYS A 245 20.15 -15.18 -2.04
N ASP A 246 18.90 -15.58 -2.14
CA ASP A 246 18.31 -16.48 -1.16
C ASP A 246 19.28 -17.64 -0.98
N ASP A 247 19.60 -17.99 0.26
CA ASP A 247 20.21 -19.28 0.51
C ASP A 247 19.26 -20.29 -0.12
N PRO A 248 19.68 -21.07 -1.14
CA PRO A 248 18.87 -22.16 -1.60
C PRO A 248 18.83 -23.11 -0.41
N ARG A 249 17.85 -22.93 0.49
CA ARG A 249 17.43 -23.97 1.42
C ARG A 249 17.24 -25.16 0.52
N THR A 250 18.21 -26.05 0.56
CA THR A 250 18.29 -27.19 -0.35
C THR A 250 16.98 -27.99 -0.24
N GLU A 251 16.37 -27.93 0.93
CA GLU A 251 15.04 -28.42 1.25
C GLU A 251 13.91 -27.88 0.36
N ASP A 252 13.83 -26.56 0.08
CA ASP A 252 12.76 -25.96 -0.73
C ASP A 252 12.88 -26.37 -2.21
N ARG A 253 14.09 -26.35 -2.77
CA ARG A 253 14.33 -26.84 -4.14
C ARG A 253 14.04 -28.34 -4.25
N HIS A 254 14.40 -29.13 -3.25
CA HIS A 254 14.06 -30.56 -3.21
C HIS A 254 12.57 -30.78 -3.02
N GLN A 255 11.87 -29.90 -2.29
CA GLN A 255 10.43 -29.96 -2.09
C GLN A 255 9.68 -29.61 -3.38
N ASP A 256 10.09 -28.57 -4.09
CA ASP A 256 9.51 -28.18 -5.38
C ASP A 256 9.71 -29.26 -6.44
N ILE A 257 10.91 -29.86 -6.51
CA ILE A 257 11.18 -30.99 -7.41
C ILE A 257 10.32 -32.21 -7.03
N ARG A 258 10.12 -32.48 -5.74
CA ARG A 258 9.25 -33.58 -5.27
C ARG A 258 7.79 -33.34 -5.65
N VAL A 259 7.28 -32.12 -5.48
CA VAL A 259 5.91 -31.74 -5.84
C VAL A 259 5.71 -31.81 -7.36
N ALA A 260 6.67 -31.31 -8.15
CA ALA A 260 6.65 -31.41 -9.60
C ALA A 260 6.68 -32.87 -10.09
N ALA A 261 7.53 -33.70 -9.49
CA ALA A 261 7.60 -35.13 -9.84
C ALA A 261 6.31 -35.87 -9.49
N PHE A 262 5.72 -35.60 -8.32
CA PHE A 262 4.48 -36.23 -7.88
C PHE A 262 3.30 -35.83 -8.78
N SER A 263 3.17 -34.54 -9.10
CA SER A 263 2.13 -34.04 -10.00
C SER A 263 2.25 -34.58 -11.42
N ALA A 264 3.48 -34.68 -11.96
CA ALA A 264 3.73 -35.29 -13.27
C ALA A 264 3.38 -36.79 -13.29
N ALA A 265 3.73 -37.53 -12.23
CA ALA A 265 3.39 -38.95 -12.12
C ALA A 265 1.88 -39.17 -12.04
N LEU A 266 1.16 -38.36 -11.26
CA LEU A 266 -0.30 -38.43 -11.18
C LEU A 266 -0.95 -38.17 -12.54
N LEU A 267 -0.48 -37.14 -13.27
CA LEU A 267 -0.95 -36.83 -14.62
C LEU A 267 -0.71 -38.00 -15.59
N ALA A 268 0.49 -38.60 -15.57
CA ALA A 268 0.81 -39.75 -16.40
C ALA A 268 -0.09 -40.96 -16.10
N ILE A 269 -0.41 -41.19 -14.82
CA ILE A 269 -1.33 -42.26 -14.41
C ILE A 269 -2.73 -42.00 -14.93
N VAL A 270 -3.26 -40.78 -14.77
CA VAL A 270 -4.61 -40.42 -15.25
C VAL A 270 -4.70 -40.57 -16.76
N ILE A 271 -3.69 -40.09 -17.50
CA ILE A 271 -3.61 -40.23 -18.96
C ILE A 271 -3.55 -41.71 -19.34
N GLY A 272 -2.69 -42.50 -18.69
CA GLY A 272 -2.54 -43.93 -18.96
C GLY A 272 -3.83 -44.71 -18.75
N LEU A 273 -4.52 -44.47 -17.64
CA LEU A 273 -5.81 -45.09 -17.34
C LEU A 273 -6.90 -44.68 -18.34
N PHE A 274 -6.93 -43.42 -18.76
CA PHE A 274 -7.88 -42.94 -19.76
C PHE A 274 -7.68 -43.61 -21.13
N TYR A 275 -6.43 -43.69 -21.61
CA TYR A 275 -6.12 -44.32 -22.89
C TYR A 275 -6.32 -45.84 -22.86
N ALA A 276 -5.92 -46.51 -21.78
CA ALA A 276 -6.16 -47.95 -21.60
C ALA A 276 -7.66 -48.27 -21.52
N GLY A 277 -8.42 -47.48 -20.76
CA GLY A 277 -9.88 -47.62 -20.66
C GLY A 277 -10.57 -47.42 -22.01
N SER A 278 -10.17 -46.39 -22.75
CA SER A 278 -10.70 -46.12 -24.10
C SER A 278 -10.41 -47.25 -25.08
N TYR A 279 -9.19 -47.83 -25.04
CA TYR A 279 -8.82 -48.95 -25.90
C TYR A 279 -9.67 -50.20 -25.63
N ILE A 280 -9.78 -50.60 -24.35
CA ILE A 280 -10.57 -51.78 -23.95
C ILE A 280 -12.05 -51.59 -24.33
N GLN A 281 -12.60 -50.40 -24.09
CA GLN A 281 -14.00 -50.13 -24.43
C GLN A 281 -14.24 -50.16 -25.95
N THR A 282 -13.26 -49.71 -26.74
CA THR A 282 -13.33 -49.76 -28.21
C THR A 282 -13.29 -51.21 -28.71
N GLU A 283 -12.45 -52.06 -28.15
CA GLU A 283 -12.35 -53.47 -28.53
C GLU A 283 -13.62 -54.25 -28.16
N GLN A 284 -14.21 -53.98 -26.99
CA GLN A 284 -15.50 -54.54 -26.58
C GLN A 284 -16.63 -54.10 -27.51
N ALA A 285 -16.67 -52.82 -27.90
CA ALA A 285 -17.66 -52.32 -28.86
C ALA A 285 -17.51 -52.96 -30.24
N GLN A 286 -16.28 -53.13 -30.73
CA GLN A 286 -16.01 -53.82 -31.99
C GLN A 286 -16.40 -55.31 -31.95
N THR A 287 -16.10 -55.99 -30.86
CA THR A 287 -16.45 -57.41 -30.69
C THR A 287 -17.97 -57.61 -30.66
N GLN A 288 -18.71 -56.73 -29.99
CA GLN A 288 -20.17 -56.75 -30.01
C GLN A 288 -20.74 -56.48 -31.41
N LEU A 289 -20.21 -55.51 -32.15
CA LEU A 289 -20.63 -55.23 -33.53
C LEU A 289 -20.38 -56.42 -34.48
N ILE A 290 -19.25 -57.12 -34.33
CA ILE A 290 -18.95 -58.33 -35.11
C ILE A 290 -19.92 -59.47 -34.76
N GLN A 291 -20.33 -59.59 -33.49
CA GLN A 291 -21.36 -60.57 -33.11
C GLN A 291 -22.74 -60.22 -33.68
N TYR A 292 -23.11 -58.93 -33.75
CA TYR A 292 -24.34 -58.49 -34.42
C TYR A 292 -24.30 -58.76 -35.92
N SER A 293 -23.20 -58.45 -36.61
CA SER A 293 -23.07 -58.72 -38.05
C SER A 293 -23.10 -60.22 -38.36
N ARG A 294 -22.49 -61.07 -37.52
CA ARG A 294 -22.60 -62.53 -37.63
C ARG A 294 -23.99 -63.09 -37.35
N ARG A 295 -24.80 -62.44 -36.51
CA ARG A 295 -26.22 -62.83 -36.35
C ARG A 295 -27.06 -62.41 -37.55
N GLN A 296 -26.71 -61.29 -38.18
CA GLN A 296 -27.39 -60.80 -39.37
C GLN A 296 -27.15 -61.70 -40.59
N THR A 297 -25.96 -62.29 -40.74
CA THR A 297 -25.70 -63.28 -41.81
C THR A 297 -26.51 -64.57 -41.68
N VAL A 298 -26.99 -64.94 -40.49
CA VAL A 298 -27.91 -66.09 -40.33
C VAL A 298 -29.33 -65.73 -40.79
N HIS A 299 -29.73 -64.46 -40.68
CA HIS A 299 -31.02 -63.98 -41.19
C HIS A 299 -31.00 -63.66 -42.70
N ASP A 300 -29.85 -63.27 -43.26
CA ASP A 300 -29.71 -62.89 -44.68
C ASP A 300 -29.58 -64.05 -45.67
N VAL A 301 -29.41 -65.30 -45.21
CA VAL A 301 -29.54 -66.48 -46.09
C VAL A 301 -30.97 -66.61 -46.65
N GLN A 302 -31.95 -65.93 -46.05
CA GLN A 302 -33.36 -66.03 -46.46
C GLN A 302 -33.90 -64.87 -47.31
N ARG A 303 -33.06 -63.91 -47.74
CA ARG A 303 -33.56 -62.79 -48.57
C ARG A 303 -32.62 -62.34 -49.68
N SER A 304 -32.25 -63.28 -50.54
CA SER A 304 -31.89 -62.94 -51.90
C SER A 304 -33.15 -62.67 -52.73
N ARG A 305 -33.37 -61.42 -53.14
CA ARG A 305 -33.78 -61.01 -54.50
C ARG A 305 -34.23 -59.53 -54.59
N LEU A 306 -33.62 -58.84 -55.56
CA LEU A 306 -34.19 -57.79 -56.43
C LEU A 306 -34.32 -56.40 -55.76
N LEU A 307 -33.81 -55.26 -56.28
CA LEU A 307 -33.47 -54.82 -57.65
C LEU A 307 -32.49 -53.63 -57.61
N SER A 308 -31.75 -53.45 -58.72
CA SER A 308 -31.12 -52.20 -59.15
C SER A 308 -31.97 -51.55 -60.25
N SER A 309 -32.07 -50.20 -60.26
CA SER A 309 -32.37 -49.33 -61.42
C SER A 309 -32.19 -47.86 -60.96
N SER A 310 -31.14 -47.13 -61.37
CA SER A 310 -31.05 -46.20 -62.53
C SER A 310 -31.96 -44.94 -62.38
N THR A 311 -31.56 -43.66 -62.53
CA THR A 311 -30.78 -42.97 -63.59
C THR A 311 -30.50 -41.47 -63.24
N LEU A 312 -29.38 -40.92 -63.78
CA LEU A 312 -29.04 -39.60 -64.42
C LEU A 312 -29.82 -38.29 -64.08
N ASP A 313 -29.30 -37.04 -64.11
CA ASP A 313 -28.25 -36.30 -64.89
C ASP A 313 -27.82 -35.00 -64.14
N ALA A 314 -26.54 -34.54 -64.09
CA ALA A 314 -25.78 -33.60 -64.97
C ALA A 314 -26.31 -32.13 -65.03
N TYR A 315 -25.60 -30.98 -65.05
CA TYR A 315 -24.20 -30.48 -64.96
C TYR A 315 -24.29 -28.92 -64.98
N ALA A 316 -23.42 -28.14 -64.28
CA ALA A 316 -22.79 -26.85 -64.68
C ALA A 316 -22.46 -25.86 -63.52
N ASP A 317 -21.19 -25.44 -63.49
CA ASP A 317 -20.46 -24.41 -62.69
C ASP A 317 -20.89 -22.94 -63.04
N PRO A 318 -20.38 -21.81 -62.46
CA PRO A 318 -19.42 -21.61 -61.35
C PRO A 318 -19.80 -20.53 -60.27
N THR A 319 -18.97 -20.45 -59.22
CA THR A 319 -18.79 -19.49 -58.06
C THR A 319 -19.15 -17.99 -58.24
N PRO A 320 -19.08 -17.04 -57.24
CA PRO A 320 -18.55 -17.10 -55.84
C PRO A 320 -19.35 -16.31 -54.74
N GLY A 321 -18.91 -16.40 -53.47
CA GLY A 321 -18.86 -15.22 -52.59
C GLY A 321 -19.48 -15.28 -51.18
N SER A 322 -18.61 -15.03 -50.17
CA SER A 322 -18.83 -14.40 -48.84
C SER A 322 -19.79 -15.07 -47.83
N SER A 323 -19.30 -15.44 -46.64
CA SER A 323 -19.36 -14.69 -45.36
C SER A 323 -20.79 -14.61 -44.79
N MET A 324 -21.08 -14.76 -43.50
CA MET A 324 -20.32 -14.47 -42.30
C MET A 324 -20.93 -15.25 -41.12
N GLN A 325 -20.07 -15.52 -40.13
CA GLN A 325 -20.28 -15.68 -38.69
C GLN A 325 -21.71 -15.65 -38.11
N GLY A 326 -21.93 -16.63 -37.22
CA GLY A 326 -22.68 -16.53 -35.98
C GLY A 326 -22.02 -17.42 -34.95
#